data_AF-A0AB39LIW6-F1
#
_entry.id   AF-A0AB39LIW6-F1
#
_cell.length_a   1.000
_cell.length_b   1.000
_cell.length_c   1.000
_cell.angle_alpha   90.00
_cell.angle_beta   90.00
_cell.angle_gamma   90.00
#
_symmetry.space_group_name_H-M   'P 1'
#
loop_
_entity.id
_entity.type
_entity.pdbx_description
1 polymer ?
#
loop_
_entity_poly.entity_id
_entity_poly.type
_entity_poly.pdbx_seq_one_letter_code
_entity_poly.pdbx_strand_id
1 'polypeptide(L)'
;MTATAFEYGPNPSDSDYLLAPPDPVTRVGSPIDPRDRRRLELHAALTAAGIPPRPEDREAIESLSALSAGINTTIQRWLQHTL
;
A
#
# COMPACT_ATOMS: atom_id res chain seq x y z
N MET A 1 34.50 12.82 -30.88
CA MET A 1 33.82 12.88 -29.57
C MET A 1 33.96 14.30 -29.05
N THR A 2 32.91 15.11 -29.16
CA THR A 2 32.87 16.49 -28.64
C THR A 2 31.69 16.57 -27.70
N ALA A 3 31.97 16.72 -26.40
CA ALA A 3 30.96 16.90 -25.38
C ALA A 3 30.50 18.36 -25.41
N THR A 4 29.28 18.59 -25.89
CA THR A 4 28.59 19.88 -25.72
C THR A 4 28.21 20.02 -24.26
N ALA A 5 28.95 20.86 -23.52
CA ALA A 5 28.56 21.31 -22.20
C ALA A 5 27.27 22.14 -22.33
N PHE A 6 26.17 21.64 -21.78
CA PHE A 6 24.96 22.44 -21.63
C PHE A 6 25.21 23.48 -20.54
N GLU A 7 25.38 24.71 -20.99
CA GLU A 7 25.50 25.92 -20.17
C GLU A 7 24.17 26.13 -19.43
N TYR A 8 24.12 25.76 -18.15
CA TYR A 8 22.99 26.04 -17.28
C TYR A 8 23.02 27.52 -16.91
N GLY A 9 22.27 28.36 -17.62
CA GLY A 9 21.81 29.63 -17.08
C GLY A 9 20.97 29.40 -15.82
N PRO A 10 20.76 30.42 -14.96
CA PRO A 10 20.01 30.24 -13.72
C PRO A 10 18.60 29.76 -14.07
N ASN A 11 18.31 28.49 -13.80
CA ASN A 11 17.05 27.85 -14.11
C ASN A 11 16.08 28.21 -12.98
N PRO A 12 14.98 28.95 -13.22
CA PRO A 12 14.05 29.39 -12.17
C PRO A 12 13.14 28.24 -11.67
N SER A 13 13.65 27.01 -11.64
CA SER A 13 12.87 25.77 -11.49
C SER A 13 13.19 25.02 -10.21
N ASP A 14 13.60 25.70 -9.13
CA ASP A 14 13.67 25.17 -7.76
C ASP A 14 12.33 25.38 -7.01
N SER A 15 11.23 25.34 -7.74
CA SER A 15 9.90 25.21 -7.15
C SER A 15 9.50 23.76 -7.29
N ASP A 16 9.89 22.94 -6.31
CA ASP A 16 9.21 21.69 -6.01
C ASP A 16 7.71 22.03 -5.89
N TYR A 17 6.97 21.85 -6.98
CA TYR A 17 5.53 22.03 -6.99
C TYR A 17 4.94 20.96 -6.08
N LEU A 18 4.77 21.30 -4.80
CA LEU A 18 3.94 20.53 -3.90
C LEU A 18 2.55 20.49 -4.52
N LEU A 19 2.24 19.39 -5.20
CA LEU A 19 0.91 19.15 -5.75
C LEU A 19 -0.08 19.31 -4.60
N ALA A 20 -1.05 20.19 -4.79
CA ALA A 20 -2.13 20.34 -3.82
C ALA A 20 -2.78 18.96 -3.59
N PRO A 21 -3.07 18.59 -2.34
CA PRO A 21 -3.70 17.31 -2.05
C PRO A 21 -4.97 17.15 -2.91
N PRO A 22 -5.18 16.00 -3.57
CA PRO A 22 -6.33 15.80 -4.43
C PRO A 22 -7.63 15.98 -3.64
N ASP A 23 -8.55 16.77 -4.21
CA ASP A 23 -9.83 17.12 -3.61
C ASP A 23 -10.58 15.84 -3.20
N PRO A 24 -10.96 15.69 -1.91
CA PRO A 24 -11.66 14.51 -1.42
C PRO A 24 -12.98 14.22 -2.16
N VAL A 25 -13.66 15.24 -2.69
CA VAL A 25 -14.91 15.08 -3.46
C VAL A 25 -14.66 14.50 -4.85
N THR A 26 -13.47 14.73 -5.41
CA THR A 26 -13.05 14.19 -6.72
C THR A 26 -12.43 12.81 -6.62
N ARG A 27 -12.17 12.30 -5.40
CA ARG A 27 -11.74 10.91 -5.23
C ARG A 27 -12.88 10.01 -5.64
N VAL A 28 -12.71 9.36 -6.79
CA VAL A 28 -13.55 8.24 -7.19
C VAL A 28 -13.54 7.25 -6.02
N GLY A 29 -14.68 7.11 -5.36
CA GLY A 29 -14.91 6.08 -4.35
C GLY A 29 -14.96 4.73 -5.04
N SER A 30 -13.81 4.24 -5.52
CA SER A 30 -13.74 2.90 -6.08
C SER A 30 -14.08 1.92 -4.96
N PRO A 31 -15.12 1.09 -5.12
CA PRO A 31 -15.38 0.02 -4.19
C PRO A 31 -14.15 -0.89 -4.20
N ILE A 32 -13.46 -0.96 -3.07
CA ILE A 32 -12.35 -1.89 -2.86
C ILE A 32 -12.93 -3.29 -3.02
N ASP A 33 -12.31 -4.12 -3.87
CA ASP A 33 -12.72 -5.50 -4.04
C ASP A 33 -12.73 -6.21 -2.67
N PRO A 34 -13.73 -7.05 -2.35
CA PRO A 34 -13.76 -7.78 -1.08
C PRO A 34 -12.47 -8.55 -0.77
N ARG A 35 -11.77 -9.05 -1.79
CA ARG A 35 -10.46 -9.69 -1.66
C ARG A 35 -9.39 -8.68 -1.26
N ASP A 36 -9.34 -7.53 -1.91
CA ASP A 36 -8.40 -6.46 -1.59
C ASP A 36 -8.61 -5.92 -0.17
N ARG A 37 -9.88 -5.82 0.26
CA ARG A 37 -10.23 -5.48 1.64
C ARG A 37 -9.65 -6.49 2.62
N ARG A 38 -9.85 -7.80 2.39
CA ARG A 38 -9.30 -8.87 3.25
C ARG A 38 -7.79 -8.85 3.28
N ARG A 39 -7.15 -8.60 2.13
CA ARG A 39 -5.69 -8.46 2.03
C ARG A 39 -5.18 -7.34 2.94
N LEU A 40 -5.82 -6.17 2.89
CA LEU A 40 -5.46 -5.02 3.73
C LEU A 40 -5.66 -5.32 5.23
N GLU A 41 -6.77 -5.95 5.59
CA GLU A 41 -7.05 -6.32 6.98
C GLU A 41 -6.04 -7.35 7.51
N LEU A 42 -5.65 -8.34 6.71
CA LEU A 42 -4.64 -9.32 7.08
C LEU A 42 -3.26 -8.67 7.28
N HIS A 43 -2.85 -7.77 6.37
CA HIS A 43 -1.61 -7.00 6.53
C HIS A 43 -1.61 -6.16 7.83
N ALA A 44 -2.74 -5.52 8.14
CA ALA A 44 -2.90 -4.73 9.35
C ALA A 44 -2.81 -5.62 10.61
N ALA A 45 -3.49 -6.76 10.61
CA ALA A 45 -3.46 -7.71 11.73
C ALA A 45 -2.05 -8.27 11.98
N LEU A 46 -1.33 -8.65 10.92
CA LEU A 46 0.05 -9.13 11.02
C LEU A 46 0.99 -8.05 11.60
N THR A 47 0.84 -6.82 11.12
CA THR A 47 1.63 -5.67 11.61
C THR A 47 1.33 -5.36 13.08
N ALA A 48 0.05 -5.40 13.48
CA ALA A 48 -0.36 -5.20 14.86
C ALA A 48 0.14 -6.32 15.80
N ALA A 49 0.24 -7.55 15.28
CA ALA A 49 0.86 -8.68 15.98
C ALA A 49 2.40 -8.61 16.04
N GLY A 50 3.02 -7.58 15.44
CA GLY A 50 4.47 -7.42 15.41
C GLY A 50 5.17 -8.33 14.38
N ILE A 51 4.43 -8.90 13.43
CA ILE A 51 4.93 -9.76 12.36
C ILE A 51 4.92 -8.94 11.06
N PRO A 52 5.99 -8.21 10.71
CA PRO A 52 6.03 -7.46 9.48
C PRO A 52 6.01 -8.44 8.28
N PRO A 53 5.00 -8.38 7.41
CA PRO A 53 4.89 -9.28 6.27
C PRO A 53 6.03 -9.01 5.29
N ARG A 54 6.81 -10.04 4.99
CA ARG A 54 7.94 -9.96 4.07
C ARG A 54 7.47 -10.11 2.62
N PRO A 55 8.25 -9.67 1.62
CA PRO A 55 7.88 -9.85 0.22
C PRO A 55 7.65 -11.33 -0.16
N GLU A 56 8.34 -12.27 0.49
CA GLU A 56 8.10 -13.71 0.34
C GLU A 56 6.72 -14.18 0.83
N ASP A 57 6.11 -13.49 1.80
CA ASP A 57 4.79 -13.84 2.34
C ASP A 57 3.63 -13.38 1.43
N ARG A 58 3.95 -12.61 0.37
CA ARG A 58 2.94 -11.98 -0.49
C ARG A 58 2.00 -12.98 -1.15
N GLU A 59 2.54 -14.10 -1.64
CA GLU A 59 1.73 -15.15 -2.27
C GLU A 59 0.80 -15.86 -1.27
N ALA A 60 1.29 -16.09 -0.05
CA ALA A 60 0.50 -16.65 1.03
C ALA A 60 -0.64 -15.70 1.43
N ILE A 61 -0.35 -14.41 1.61
CA ILE A 61 -1.33 -13.38 1.93
C ILE A 61 -2.37 -13.26 0.81
N GLU A 62 -1.93 -13.31 -0.44
CA GLU A 62 -2.82 -13.27 -1.60
C GLU A 62 -3.77 -14.49 -1.62
N SER A 63 -3.24 -15.68 -1.34
CA SER A 63 -4.03 -16.92 -1.26
C SER A 63 -5.04 -16.88 -0.10
N LEU A 64 -4.61 -16.42 1.08
CA LEU A 64 -5.47 -16.26 2.26
C LEU A 64 -6.58 -15.22 2.02
N SER A 65 -6.28 -14.13 1.33
CA SER A 65 -7.27 -13.09 1.00
C SER A 65 -8.37 -13.58 0.04
N ALA A 66 -8.07 -14.58 -0.79
CA ALA A 66 -9.02 -15.20 -1.71
C ALA A 66 -10.00 -16.15 -0.98
N LEU A 67 -9.65 -16.60 0.24
CA LEU A 67 -10.53 -17.42 1.07
C LEU A 67 -11.77 -16.64 1.50
N SER A 68 -12.78 -17.38 1.98
CA SER A 68 -14.04 -16.79 2.44
C SER A 68 -13.81 -15.80 3.59
N ALA A 69 -14.76 -14.88 3.76
CA ALA A 69 -14.70 -13.88 4.83
C ALA A 69 -14.60 -14.51 6.23
N GLY A 70 -15.33 -15.61 6.48
CA GLY A 70 -15.31 -16.30 7.78
C GLY A 70 -13.94 -16.86 8.16
N ILE A 71 -13.19 -17.38 7.18
CA ILE A 71 -11.82 -17.86 7.41
C ILE A 71 -10.91 -16.68 7.75
N ASN A 72 -10.98 -15.59 6.97
CA ASN A 72 -10.18 -14.39 7.22
C ASN A 72 -10.45 -13.79 8.60
N THR A 73 -11.72 -13.70 9.04
CA THR A 73 -12.08 -13.23 10.39
C THR A 73 -11.51 -14.13 11.49
N THR A 74 -11.48 -15.45 11.28
CA THR A 74 -10.92 -16.40 12.24
C THR A 74 -9.40 -16.22 12.37
N ILE A 75 -8.70 -16.08 11.25
CA ILE A 75 -7.25 -15.82 11.22
C ILE A 75 -6.93 -14.50 11.94
N GLN A 76 -7.67 -13.43 11.62
CA GLN A 76 -7.48 -12.14 12.28
C GLN A 76 -7.68 -12.25 13.80
N ARG A 77 -8.69 -12.99 14.25
CA ARG A 77 -8.92 -13.24 15.69
C ARG A 77 -7.74 -13.95 16.35
N TRP A 78 -7.17 -14.95 15.69
CA TRP A 78 -5.99 -15.65 16.23
C TRP A 78 -4.80 -14.70 16.35
N LEU A 79 -4.50 -13.92 15.31
CA LEU A 79 -3.40 -12.96 15.31
C LEU A 79 -3.56 -11.86 16.39
N GLN A 80 -4.80 -11.48 16.69
CA GLN A 80 -5.10 -10.51 17.76
C GLN A 80 -5.00 -11.12 19.17
N HIS A 81 -5.16 -12.44 19.30
CA HIS A 81 -5.17 -13.14 20.58
C HIS A 81 -3.78 -13.69 20.98
N THR A 82 -2.79 -13.64 20.09
CA THR A 82 -1.43 -14.13 20.34
C THR A 82 -0.52 -13.14 21.09
N LEU A 83 -1.08 -12.09 21.71
CA LEU A 83 -0.35 -11.10 22.51
C LEU A 83 -0.64 -11.25 24.01
#